data_AF-A0A410PU79-F1
#
_entry.id   AF-A0A410PU79-F1
#
_cell.length_a   1.000
_cell.length_b   1.000
_cell.length_c   1.000
_cell.angle_alpha   90.00
_cell.angle_beta   90.00
_cell.angle_gamma   90.00
#
_symmetry.space_group_name_H-M   'P 1'
#
loop_
_entity.id
_entity.type
_entity.pdbx_description
1 polymer ?
#
loop_
_entity_poly.entity_id
_entity_poly.type
_entity_poly.pdbx_seq_one_letter_code
_entity_poly.pdbx_strand_id
1 'polypeptide(L)'
;MNINWFKNPDNVSCVDVDVFSDVVSGKTTIENLREKLEEFKQNPIKEGKVIRDKENEYIKLMIPNLTFGQAIENGEKVWACLGEPYGSFCLFWPKERVLCNFNHWFRA
;
A
#
# COMPACT_ATOMS: atom_id res chain seq x y z
N MET A 1 -13.84 -9.64 2.23
CA MET A 1 -13.04 -8.98 1.17
C MET A 1 -13.45 -9.58 -0.17
N ASN A 2 -14.19 -8.84 -1.00
CA ASN A 2 -14.65 -9.31 -2.30
C ASN A 2 -13.58 -9.02 -3.36
N ILE A 3 -13.05 -10.06 -4.00
CA ILE A 3 -11.97 -9.93 -4.98
C ILE A 3 -12.34 -9.10 -6.21
N ASN A 4 -13.62 -9.08 -6.58
CA ASN A 4 -14.11 -8.30 -7.72
C ASN A 4 -14.04 -6.79 -7.44
N TRP A 5 -14.12 -6.39 -6.17
CA TRP A 5 -13.94 -4.99 -5.77
C TRP A 5 -12.51 -4.52 -6.02
N PHE A 6 -11.50 -5.35 -5.72
CA PHE A 6 -10.09 -5.02 -5.93
C PHE A 6 -9.64 -5.10 -7.40
N LYS A 7 -10.39 -5.80 -8.25
CA LYS A 7 -10.15 -5.83 -9.70
C LYS A 7 -10.61 -4.55 -10.40
N ASN A 8 -11.45 -3.74 -9.74
CA ASN A 8 -11.85 -2.46 -10.29
C ASN A 8 -10.77 -1.41 -9.96
N PRO A 9 -10.03 -0.89 -10.96
CA PRO A 9 -8.99 0.11 -10.74
C PRO A 9 -9.56 1.42 -10.15
N ASP A 10 -10.83 1.74 -10.37
CA ASP A 10 -11.47 2.93 -9.77
C ASP A 10 -11.56 2.87 -8.24
N ASN A 11 -11.46 1.67 -7.67
CA ASN A 11 -11.52 1.44 -6.23
C ASN A 11 -10.15 1.55 -5.54
N VAL A 12 -9.08 1.71 -6.31
CA VAL A 12 -7.70 1.65 -5.81
C VAL A 12 -6.92 2.86 -6.28
N SER A 13 -6.57 3.74 -5.34
CA SER A 13 -5.73 4.91 -5.64
C SER A 13 -4.26 4.63 -5.29
N CYS A 14 -3.36 4.95 -6.22
CA CYS A 14 -1.93 4.91 -5.96
C CYS A 14 -1.47 6.20 -5.26
N VAL A 15 -0.75 6.08 -4.15
CA VAL A 15 -0.29 7.23 -3.35
C VAL A 15 1.12 6.99 -2.83
N ASP A 16 1.85 8.09 -2.66
CA ASP A 16 3.18 8.08 -2.07
C ASP A 16 3.09 7.57 -0.62
N VAL A 17 3.99 6.66 -0.24
CA VAL A 17 4.03 6.11 1.11
C VAL A 17 4.18 7.19 2.19
N ASP A 18 4.91 8.27 1.91
CA ASP A 18 5.12 9.36 2.86
C ASP A 18 3.84 10.19 3.00
N VAL A 19 3.18 10.53 1.88
CA VAL A 19 1.87 11.23 1.89
C VAL A 19 0.80 10.40 2.58
N PHE A 20 0.75 9.10 2.28
CA PHE A 20 -0.18 8.18 2.95
C PHE A 20 0.07 8.13 4.45
N SER A 21 1.33 8.00 4.86
CA SER A 21 1.70 7.94 6.27
C SER A 21 1.30 9.21 7.01
N ASP A 22 1.51 10.38 6.41
CA ASP A 22 1.13 11.68 7.00
C ASP A 22 -0.39 11.82 7.16
N VAL A 23 -1.15 11.53 6.10
CA VAL A 23 -2.62 11.64 6.11
C VAL A 23 -3.24 10.68 7.14
N VAL A 24 -2.72 9.46 7.22
CA VAL A 24 -3.26 8.44 8.11
C VAL A 24 -2.81 8.65 9.55
N SER A 25 -1.59 9.11 9.79
CA SER A 25 -1.15 9.51 11.13
C SER A 25 -1.92 10.71 11.67
N GLY A 26 -2.42 11.59 10.79
CA GLY A 26 -3.31 12.68 11.18
C GLY A 26 -4.74 12.26 11.52
N LYS A 27 -5.14 11.02 11.18
CA LYS A 27 -6.51 10.49 11.38
C LYS A 27 -6.59 9.38 12.42
N THR A 28 -5.49 8.65 12.62
CA THR A 28 -5.42 7.45 13.47
C THR A 28 -4.41 7.66 14.59
N THR A 29 -4.51 6.86 15.67
CA THR A 29 -3.52 6.86 16.76
C THR A 29 -2.36 5.87 16.52
N ILE A 30 -2.16 5.43 15.28
CA ILE A 30 -1.16 4.41 14.93
C ILE A 30 0.24 5.02 14.97
N GLU A 31 0.98 4.70 16.02
CA GLU A 31 2.39 5.07 16.15
C GLU A 31 3.27 4.30 15.15
N ASN A 32 4.30 4.98 14.62
CA ASN A 32 5.31 4.43 13.72
C ASN A 32 4.73 3.75 12.46
N LEU A 33 3.65 4.28 11.90
CA LEU A 33 3.00 3.72 10.71
C LEU A 33 4.00 3.52 9.56
N ARG A 34 4.86 4.51 9.31
CA ARG A 34 5.87 4.47 8.24
C ARG A 34 6.86 3.32 8.39
N GLU A 35 7.30 3.02 9.61
CA GLU A 35 8.20 1.90 9.92
C GLU A 35 7.50 0.56 9.72
N LYS A 36 6.26 0.43 10.21
CA LYS A 36 5.45 -0.78 10.04
C LYS A 36 5.19 -1.10 8.56
N LEU A 37 5.07 -0.07 7.72
CA LEU A 37 4.96 -0.19 6.26
C LEU A 37 6.26 -0.72 5.64
N GLU A 38 7.43 -0.23 6.07
CA GLU A 38 8.74 -0.76 5.62
C GLU A 38 8.93 -2.22 6.04
N GLU A 39 8.65 -2.55 7.30
CA GLU A 39 8.75 -3.91 7.81
C GLU A 39 7.93 -4.89 6.97
N PHE A 40 6.70 -4.52 6.64
CA PHE A 40 5.82 -5.34 5.82
C PHE A 40 6.31 -5.45 4.38
N LYS A 41 6.85 -4.37 3.80
CA LYS A 41 7.45 -4.40 2.46
C LYS A 41 8.65 -5.32 2.38
N GLN A 42 9.51 -5.34 3.41
CA GLN A 42 10.68 -6.20 3.49
C GLN A 42 10.32 -7.66 3.74
N ASN A 43 9.29 -7.91 4.55
CA ASN A 43 8.85 -9.25 4.93
C ASN A 43 7.34 -9.39 4.74
N PRO A 44 6.86 -9.48 3.49
CA PRO A 44 5.43 -9.58 3.21
C PRO A 44 4.89 -10.94 3.64
N ILE A 45 3.69 -10.92 4.22
CA ILE A 45 2.97 -12.11 4.68
C ILE A 45 1.80 -12.36 3.73
N LYS A 46 1.58 -13.62 3.36
CA LYS A 46 0.57 -14.00 2.36
C LYS A 46 -0.84 -13.55 2.74
N GLU A 47 -1.20 -13.73 4.00
CA GLU A 47 -2.52 -13.38 4.55
C GLU A 47 -2.71 -11.86 4.71
N GLY A 48 -1.62 -11.10 4.60
CA GLY A 48 -1.53 -9.69 4.97
C GLY A 48 -1.29 -9.48 6.47
N LYS A 49 -1.00 -8.23 6.85
CA LYS A 49 -0.77 -7.80 8.24
C LYS A 49 -1.82 -6.76 8.61
N VAL A 50 -2.53 -6.97 9.72
CA VAL A 50 -3.46 -5.96 10.24
C VAL A 50 -2.72 -5.12 11.27
N ILE A 51 -2.65 -3.82 11.03
CA ILE A 51 -2.18 -2.83 12.00
C ILE A 51 -3.42 -2.27 12.67
N ARG A 52 -3.49 -2.38 13.99
CA ARG A 52 -4.59 -1.83 14.78
C ARG A 52 -4.08 -0.66 15.60
N ASP A 53 -4.93 0.34 15.73
CA ASP A 53 -4.78 1.35 16.77
C ASP A 53 -5.33 0.82 18.12
N LYS A 54 -5.31 1.66 19.16
CA LYS A 54 -5.83 1.28 20.48
C LYS A 54 -7.38 1.26 20.54
N GLU A 55 -8.08 1.87 19.58
CA GLU A 55 -9.50 2.22 19.64
C GLU A 55 -10.39 1.61 18.55
N ASN A 56 -9.87 0.68 17.73
CA ASN A 56 -10.52 -0.18 16.73
C ASN A 56 -10.37 0.22 15.25
N GLU A 57 -9.59 1.25 14.89
CA GLU A 57 -9.25 1.48 13.49
C GLU A 57 -8.14 0.52 13.05
N TYR A 58 -8.39 -0.20 11.96
CA TYR A 58 -7.47 -1.20 11.44
C TYR A 58 -7.08 -0.92 9.98
N ILE A 59 -5.78 -0.86 9.73
CA ILE A 59 -5.23 -0.84 8.38
C ILE A 59 -4.79 -2.26 8.06
N LYS A 60 -5.38 -2.87 7.04
CA LYS A 60 -4.88 -4.14 6.51
C LYS A 60 -3.87 -3.88 5.41
N LEU A 61 -2.61 -4.26 5.68
CA LEU A 61 -1.55 -4.32 4.71
C LEU A 61 -1.60 -5.66 3.97
N MET A 62 -1.47 -5.64 2.66
CA MET A 62 -1.41 -6.86 1.85
C MET A 62 -0.72 -6.62 0.51
N ILE A 63 -0.29 -7.70 -0.14
CA ILE A 63 0.13 -7.71 -1.54
C ILE A 63 -0.92 -8.53 -2.29
N PRO A 64 -1.82 -7.93 -3.08
CA PRO A 64 -2.96 -8.65 -3.67
C PRO A 64 -2.57 -9.89 -4.48
N ASN A 65 -1.49 -9.82 -5.28
CA ASN A 65 -1.01 -10.95 -6.06
C ASN A 65 -0.57 -12.11 -5.16
N LEU A 66 0.04 -11.80 -4.02
CA LEU A 66 0.46 -12.80 -3.02
C LEU A 66 -0.74 -13.37 -2.27
N THR A 67 -1.68 -12.52 -1.85
CA THR A 67 -2.85 -12.92 -1.06
C THR A 67 -3.85 -13.73 -1.88
N PHE A 68 -4.07 -13.36 -3.14
CA PHE A 68 -5.09 -13.99 -3.99
C PHE A 68 -4.52 -14.99 -5.00
N GLY A 69 -3.21 -15.02 -5.22
CA GLY A 69 -2.57 -15.93 -6.18
C GLY A 69 -2.94 -15.66 -7.64
N GLN A 70 -3.39 -14.44 -7.96
CA GLN A 70 -3.75 -14.01 -9.31
C GLN A 70 -3.17 -12.62 -9.60
N ALA A 71 -2.85 -12.34 -10.86
CA ALA A 71 -2.39 -11.02 -11.27
C ALA A 71 -3.54 -9.99 -11.17
N ILE A 72 -3.31 -8.96 -10.37
CA ILE A 72 -4.14 -7.76 -10.24
C ILE A 72 -3.25 -6.57 -10.62
N GLU A 73 -3.82 -5.55 -11.24
CA GLU A 73 -3.10 -4.32 -11.58
C GLU A 73 -2.54 -3.68 -10.30
N ASN A 74 -1.25 -3.35 -10.26
CA ASN A 74 -0.51 -2.92 -9.07
C ASN A 74 -0.54 -3.93 -7.91
N GLY A 75 -1.00 -5.16 -8.12
CA GLY A 75 -1.18 -6.17 -7.09
C GLY A 75 0.13 -6.78 -6.59
N GLU A 76 1.25 -6.49 -7.24
CA GLU A 76 2.60 -6.81 -6.79
C GLU A 76 3.11 -5.83 -5.71
N LYS A 77 2.44 -4.69 -5.55
CA LYS A 77 2.82 -3.64 -4.59
C LYS A 77 2.13 -3.84 -3.24
N VAL A 78 2.63 -3.15 -2.23
CA VAL A 78 1.99 -3.09 -0.90
C VAL A 78 0.74 -2.24 -0.99
N TRP A 79 -0.38 -2.80 -0.57
CA TRP A 79 -1.66 -2.11 -0.47
C TRP A 79 -2.04 -1.92 0.99
N ALA A 80 -2.61 -0.76 1.30
CA ALA A 80 -3.20 -0.44 2.57
C ALA A 80 -4.72 -0.31 2.42
N CYS A 81 -5.47 -1.18 3.08
CA CYS A 81 -6.93 -1.18 3.07
C CYS A 81 -7.43 -0.63 4.41
N LEU A 82 -8.15 0.50 4.38
CA LEU A 82 -8.67 1.17 5.59
C LEU A 82 -10.14 0.81 5.90
N GLY A 83 -10.72 -0.12 5.15
CA GLY A 83 -12.15 -0.44 5.24
C GLY A 83 -13.02 0.58 4.51
N GLU A 84 -14.32 0.30 4.41
CA GLU A 84 -15.29 1.26 3.86
C GLU A 84 -15.57 2.36 4.90
N PRO A 85 -15.66 3.64 4.51
CA PRO A 85 -15.69 4.17 3.14
C PRO A 85 -14.31 4.58 2.57
N TYR A 86 -13.22 4.42 3.32
CA TYR A 86 -11.91 4.97 2.98
C TYR A 86 -11.22 4.28 1.79
N GLY A 87 -11.60 3.04 1.48
CA GLY A 87 -11.13 2.33 0.30
C GLY A 87 -9.75 1.68 0.47
N SER A 88 -9.08 1.42 -0.65
CA SER A 88 -7.78 0.76 -0.71
C SER A 88 -6.76 1.62 -1.45
N PHE A 89 -5.56 1.68 -0.90
CA PHE A 89 -4.48 2.50 -1.42
C PHE A 89 -3.31 1.62 -1.82
N CYS A 90 -2.89 1.72 -3.07
CA CYS A 90 -1.62 1.14 -3.50
C CYS A 90 -0.50 2.10 -3.11
N LEU A 91 0.47 1.62 -2.35
CA LEU A 91 1.58 2.42 -1.85
C LEU A 91 2.78 2.30 -2.79
N PHE A 92 3.41 3.43 -3.11
CA PHE A 92 4.69 3.46 -3.82
C PHE A 92 5.75 4.17 -3.00
N TRP A 93 6.99 3.69 -3.11
CA TRP A 93 8.16 4.26 -2.45
C TRP A 93 8.94 5.11 -3.44
N PRO A 94 8.89 6.45 -3.35
CA PRO A 94 9.55 7.32 -4.33
C PRO A 94 11.07 7.14 -4.36
N LYS A 95 11.69 6.70 -3.26
CA LYS A 95 13.14 6.44 -3.18
C LYS A 95 13.61 5.27 -4.04
N GLU A 96 12.72 4.42 -4.55
CA GLU A 96 13.06 3.38 -5.53
C GLU A 96 13.23 3.93 -6.95
N ARG A 97 13.05 5.25 -7.14
CA ARG A 97 13.40 5.96 -8.38
C ARG A 97 14.91 6.24 -8.51
N VAL A 98 15.75 5.48 -7.81
CA VAL A 98 17.20 5.42 -8.04
C VAL A 98 17.56 3.97 -8.34
N LEU A 99 17.46 3.59 -9.63
CA LEU A 99 18.20 2.53 -10.34
C LEU A 99 17.47 1.97 -11.58
N CYS A 100 16.45 2.66 -12.12
CA CYS A 100 16.03 2.47 -13.51
C CYS A 100 16.32 3.75 -14.31
N ASN A 101 17.55 3.83 -14.83
CA ASN A 101 18.03 4.69 -15.92
C ASN A 101 17.36 6.06 -16.09
N PHE A 102 17.87 7.07 -15.38
CA PHE A 102 17.78 8.47 -15.76
C PHE A 102 18.68 8.81 -16.98
N ASN A 103 18.79 7.92 -17.97
CA ASN A 103 19.71 8.04 -19.11
C ASN A 103 19.08 7.67 -20.47
N HIS A 104 17.81 8.01 -20.71
CA HIS A 104 17.27 7.86 -22.08
C HIS A 104 16.28 8.92 -22.57
N TRP A 105 16.18 10.10 -21.94
CA TRP A 105 15.31 11.19 -22.44
C TRP A 105 15.95 12.58 -22.46
N PHE A 106 17.29 12.67 -22.40
CA PHE A 106 18.04 13.89 -22.72
C PHE A 106 19.28 13.56 -23.55
N ARG A 107 19.08 13.06 -24.77
CA ARG A 107 20.09 13.16 -25.84
C ARG A 107 19.39 13.28 -27.20
N ALA A 108 19.70 14.40 -27.85
CA ALA A 108 19.39 14.82 -29.23
C ALA A 108 17.94 15.22 -29.52
#